data_AF-A0A2S2N7P7-F1
#
_entry.id   AF-A0A2S2N7P7-F1
#
_cell.length_a   1.000
_cell.length_b   1.000
_cell.length_c   1.000
_cell.angle_alpha   90.00
_cell.angle_beta   90.00
_cell.angle_gamma   90.00
#
_symmetry.space_group_name_H-M   'P 1'
#
loop_
_entity.id
_entity.type
_entity.pdbx_description
1 polymer ?
#
loop_
_entity_poly.entity_id
_entity_poly.type
_entity_poly.pdbx_seq_one_letter_code
_entity_poly.pdbx_strand_id
1 'polypeptide(L)'
;TDEVFMNAQEAVGAHRDTQGSFVKRFLNAGFVVSPPSNTSPVDQKPSAFKCDNCTKSYRYKHGLWRHIKYECGKEPQFQCLFCPKMCKIKTNLTQHMRLRHYQLMNTLYQSQYYA
;
A
#
# COMPACT_ATOMS: atom_id res chain seq x y z
N THR A 1 -37.94 28.09 -23.75
CA THR A 1 -37.84 27.62 -22.35
C THR A 1 -36.43 27.93 -21.92
N ASP A 2 -36.20 29.19 -21.60
CA ASP A 2 -34.86 29.72 -21.35
C ASP A 2 -34.94 30.49 -20.04
N GLU A 3 -34.80 29.75 -18.95
CA GLU A 3 -34.68 30.32 -17.60
C GLU A 3 -33.20 30.58 -17.30
N VAL A 4 -32.85 31.84 -17.51
CA VAL A 4 -32.04 32.74 -16.67
C VAL A 4 -31.13 32.10 -15.60
N PHE A 5 -29.86 32.46 -15.75
CA PHE A 5 -28.72 32.36 -14.86
C PHE A 5 -28.85 33.28 -13.62
N MET A 6 -28.59 32.77 -12.42
CA MET A 6 -28.06 33.41 -11.18
C MET A 6 -28.17 32.32 -10.07
N ASN A 7 -27.28 32.09 -9.10
CA ASN A 7 -26.24 32.92 -8.50
C ASN A 7 -25.25 32.02 -7.72
N ALA A 8 -24.05 32.55 -7.52
CA ALA A 8 -23.01 32.03 -6.62
C ALA A 8 -23.33 32.36 -5.14
N GLN A 9 -22.87 31.54 -4.20
CA GLN A 9 -22.28 32.02 -2.92
C GLN A 9 -21.62 30.89 -2.10
N GLU A 10 -20.69 31.33 -1.25
CA GLU A 10 -19.44 30.69 -0.85
C GLU A 10 -19.48 29.71 0.34
N ALA A 11 -18.32 29.07 0.53
CA ALA A 11 -17.93 28.12 1.55
C ALA A 11 -17.96 28.63 3.00
N VAL A 12 -18.25 27.77 3.97
CA VAL A 12 -17.54 27.77 5.27
C VAL A 12 -17.63 26.41 5.98
N GLY A 13 -16.50 25.97 6.58
CA GLY A 13 -16.52 25.34 7.90
C GLY A 13 -16.26 23.83 8.00
N ALA A 14 -14.98 23.47 8.12
CA ALA A 14 -14.58 22.27 8.83
C ALA A 14 -14.84 22.47 10.34
N HIS A 15 -15.49 21.52 11.00
CA HIS A 15 -15.42 21.40 12.45
C HIS A 15 -14.96 19.99 12.85
N ARG A 16 -13.82 19.97 13.53
CA ARG A 16 -13.32 18.88 14.38
C ARG A 16 -13.90 19.12 15.76
N ASP A 17 -14.50 18.09 16.36
CA ASP A 17 -14.65 18.05 17.81
C ASP A 17 -13.75 16.95 18.37
N THR A 18 -12.81 17.43 19.17
CA THR A 18 -11.83 16.66 19.94
C THR A 18 -12.31 16.71 21.38
N GLN A 19 -12.16 15.59 22.10
CA GLN A 19 -12.24 15.44 23.56
C GLN A 19 -13.62 15.16 24.18
N GLY A 20 -13.65 14.18 25.08
CA GLY A 20 -14.80 13.92 25.94
C GLY A 20 -14.73 12.62 26.74
N SER A 21 -13.63 12.38 27.45
CA SER A 21 -13.57 11.35 28.48
C SER A 21 -14.62 11.65 29.57
N PHE A 22 -15.62 10.78 29.72
CA PHE A 22 -16.49 10.77 30.91
C PHE A 22 -16.27 9.44 31.63
N VAL A 23 -15.34 9.45 32.58
CA VAL A 23 -15.19 8.40 33.60
C VAL A 23 -16.46 8.38 34.46
N LYS A 24 -17.37 7.44 34.20
CA LYS A 24 -18.50 7.19 35.10
C LYS A 24 -18.03 6.29 36.24
N ARG A 25 -17.83 6.89 37.42
CA ARG A 25 -17.77 6.21 38.73
C ARG A 25 -19.08 5.47 38.94
N PHE A 26 -19.03 4.15 39.11
CA PHE A 26 -20.14 3.37 39.63
C PHE A 26 -19.78 2.85 41.02
N LEU A 27 -20.71 3.05 41.97
CA LEU A 27 -20.62 2.64 43.36
C LEU A 27 -20.72 1.10 43.48
N ASN A 28 -19.94 0.58 44.42
CA ASN A 28 -19.73 -0.83 44.70
C ASN A 28 -20.95 -1.45 45.39
N ALA A 29 -21.58 -2.45 44.76
CA ALA A 29 -22.44 -3.43 45.42
C ALA A 29 -22.11 -4.80 44.80
N GLY A 30 -21.67 -5.73 45.64
CA GLY A 30 -21.01 -6.97 45.23
C GLY A 30 -21.85 -7.82 44.26
N PHE A 31 -21.36 -7.92 43.04
CA PHE A 31 -21.71 -8.97 42.09
C PHE A 31 -20.40 -9.43 41.43
N VAL A 32 -20.20 -10.73 41.42
CA VAL A 32 -18.99 -11.42 40.97
C VAL A 32 -18.46 -10.87 39.64
N VAL A 33 -17.15 -10.58 39.63
CA VAL A 33 -16.40 -10.22 38.44
C VAL A 33 -16.41 -11.41 37.48
N SER A 34 -17.06 -11.26 36.33
CA SER A 34 -16.66 -11.95 35.11
C SER A 34 -16.30 -10.85 34.10
N PRO A 35 -15.04 -10.74 33.64
CA PRO A 35 -14.71 -9.76 32.63
C PRO A 35 -15.54 -10.07 31.38
N PRO A 36 -16.10 -9.08 30.66
CA PRO A 36 -16.48 -9.33 29.29
C PRO A 36 -15.20 -9.80 28.60
N SER A 37 -15.24 -11.00 28.05
CA SER A 37 -14.18 -11.51 27.19
C SER A 37 -14.00 -10.48 26.06
N ASN A 38 -13.04 -9.59 26.26
CA ASN A 38 -12.45 -8.75 25.24
C ASN A 38 -11.74 -9.70 24.28
N THR A 39 -12.50 -10.40 23.45
CA THR A 39 -12.03 -10.57 22.09
C THR A 39 -12.15 -9.17 21.49
N SER A 40 -11.08 -8.39 21.64
CA SER A 40 -10.78 -7.27 20.76
C SER A 40 -11.25 -7.63 19.35
N PRO A 41 -11.82 -6.70 18.57
CA PRO A 41 -12.07 -6.96 17.16
C PRO A 41 -10.79 -7.55 16.62
N VAL A 42 -10.82 -8.83 16.24
CA VAL A 42 -9.74 -9.48 15.52
C VAL A 42 -9.27 -8.44 14.53
N ASP A 43 -7.97 -8.17 14.50
CA ASP A 43 -7.31 -7.50 13.40
C ASP A 43 -7.74 -8.23 12.13
N GLN A 44 -8.91 -7.86 11.59
CA GLN A 44 -9.40 -8.28 10.31
C GLN A 44 -8.59 -7.43 9.35
N LYS A 45 -7.31 -7.82 9.23
CA LYS A 45 -6.48 -7.49 8.10
C LYS A 45 -7.38 -7.72 6.90
N PRO A 46 -7.72 -6.66 6.14
CA PRO A 46 -8.70 -6.78 5.06
C PRO A 46 -8.29 -7.96 4.20
N SER A 47 -9.23 -8.87 3.97
CA SER A 47 -9.04 -10.19 3.39
C SER A 47 -7.94 -10.18 2.31
N ALA A 48 -6.74 -10.57 2.73
CA ALA A 48 -5.58 -10.50 1.84
C ALA A 48 -5.70 -11.63 0.81
N PHE A 49 -5.49 -11.30 -0.46
CA PHE A 49 -5.45 -12.27 -1.56
C PHE A 49 -4.14 -13.06 -1.46
N LYS A 50 -4.21 -14.30 -1.02
CA LYS A 50 -3.05 -15.18 -0.82
C LYS A 50 -2.77 -15.98 -2.09
N CYS A 51 -1.50 -16.30 -2.32
CA CYS A 51 -1.11 -17.26 -3.35
C CYS A 51 -1.10 -18.67 -2.74
N ASP A 52 -1.63 -19.66 -3.45
CA ASP A 52 -1.65 -21.05 -2.94
C ASP A 52 -0.29 -21.74 -3.11
N ASN A 53 0.51 -21.27 -4.07
CA ASN A 53 1.82 -21.84 -4.40
C ASN A 53 2.97 -21.21 -3.59
N CYS A 54 2.73 -20.17 -2.78
CA CYS A 54 3.76 -19.55 -1.94
C CYS A 54 3.17 -18.76 -0.77
N THR A 55 4.00 -18.35 0.20
CA THR A 55 3.55 -17.63 1.41
C THR A 55 3.22 -16.14 1.22
N LYS A 56 3.14 -15.64 -0.02
CA LYS A 56 2.88 -14.22 -0.29
C LYS A 56 1.38 -13.89 -0.27
N SER A 57 1.07 -12.72 0.29
CA SER A 57 -0.29 -12.17 0.35
C SER A 57 -0.33 -10.75 -0.20
N TYR A 58 -1.40 -10.40 -0.90
CA TYR A 58 -1.58 -9.12 -1.57
C TYR A 58 -2.83 -8.40 -1.06
N ARG A 59 -2.77 -7.06 -0.97
CA ARG A 59 -3.91 -6.22 -0.60
C ARG A 59 -5.03 -6.24 -1.65
N TYR A 60 -4.68 -6.48 -2.92
CA TYR A 60 -5.59 -6.40 -4.05
C TYR A 60 -5.47 -7.61 -4.98
N LYS A 61 -6.59 -8.02 -5.59
CA LYS A 61 -6.66 -9.16 -6.53
C LYS A 61 -5.72 -9.01 -7.73
N HIS A 62 -5.59 -7.80 -8.28
CA HIS A 62 -4.67 -7.54 -9.41
C HIS A 62 -3.20 -7.79 -9.03
N GLY A 63 -2.82 -7.53 -7.78
CA GLY A 63 -1.48 -7.80 -7.26
C GLY A 63 -1.19 -9.30 -7.21
N LEU A 64 -2.15 -10.09 -6.71
CA LEU A 64 -2.06 -11.54 -6.71
C LEU A 64 -2.01 -12.12 -8.12
N TRP A 65 -2.85 -11.64 -9.04
CA TRP A 65 -2.86 -12.12 -10.42
C TRP A 65 -1.51 -11.87 -11.12
N ARG A 66 -0.95 -10.66 -10.98
CA ARG A 66 0.38 -10.34 -11.52
C ARG A 66 1.45 -11.25 -10.93
N HIS A 67 1.40 -11.47 -9.62
CA HIS A 67 2.33 -12.37 -8.94
C HIS A 67 2.26 -13.79 -9.50
N ILE A 68 1.07 -14.39 -9.58
CA ILE A 68 0.89 -15.75 -10.11
C ILE A 68 1.39 -15.81 -11.55
N LYS A 69 1.04 -14.82 -12.38
CA LYS A 69 1.38 -14.82 -13.81
C LYS A 69 2.88 -14.65 -14.09
N TYR A 70 3.59 -13.86 -13.30
CA TYR A 70 4.95 -13.41 -13.65
C TYR A 70 6.03 -13.73 -12.61
N GLU A 71 5.69 -14.09 -11.37
CA GLU A 71 6.67 -14.25 -10.30
C GLU A 71 6.62 -15.61 -9.59
N CYS A 72 5.42 -16.17 -9.44
CA CYS A 72 5.22 -17.41 -8.72
C CYS A 72 5.77 -18.60 -9.52
N GLY A 73 6.66 -19.39 -8.90
CA GLY A 73 7.34 -20.51 -9.57
C GLY A 73 8.29 -20.10 -10.70
N LYS A 74 8.51 -18.80 -10.95
CA LYS A 74 9.41 -18.32 -11.99
C LYS A 74 10.75 -17.90 -11.43
N GLU A 75 11.81 -18.31 -12.10
CA GLU A 75 13.17 -17.90 -11.79
C GLU A 75 13.45 -16.47 -12.28
N PRO A 76 14.36 -15.74 -11.64
CA PRO A 76 14.64 -14.37 -12.01
C PRO A 76 15.43 -14.32 -13.32
N GLN A 77 14.71 -14.04 -14.41
CA GLN A 77 15.26 -14.05 -15.78
C GLN A 77 15.97 -12.75 -16.19
N PHE A 78 15.80 -11.65 -15.45
CA PHE A 78 16.31 -10.33 -15.85
C PHE A 78 17.50 -9.93 -14.99
N GLN A 79 18.71 -10.07 -15.54
CA GLN A 79 19.98 -9.70 -14.90
C GLN A 79 20.28 -8.21 -15.09
N CYS A 80 20.75 -7.54 -14.03
CA CYS A 80 21.31 -6.20 -14.14
C CYS A 80 22.69 -6.23 -14.80
N LEU A 81 22.96 -5.26 -15.67
CA LEU A 81 24.25 -5.10 -16.35
C LEU A 81 25.36 -4.57 -15.44
N PHE A 82 25.01 -3.90 -14.34
CA PHE A 82 25.97 -3.21 -13.46
C PHE A 82 26.19 -3.90 -12.12
N CYS A 83 25.39 -4.92 -11.80
CA CYS A 83 25.54 -5.67 -10.55
C CYS A 83 24.96 -7.08 -10.68
N PRO A 84 25.23 -7.99 -9.73
CA PRO A 84 24.71 -9.36 -9.74
C PRO A 84 23.19 -9.50 -9.49
N LYS A 85 22.44 -8.39 -9.39
CA LYS A 85 21.01 -8.45 -9.06
C LYS A 85 20.19 -9.01 -10.23
N MET A 86 19.43 -10.07 -9.95
CA MET A 86 18.40 -10.59 -10.86
C MET A 86 16.99 -10.22 -10.40
N CYS A 87 16.11 -9.97 -11.37
CA CYS A 87 14.70 -9.65 -11.19
C CYS A 87 13.82 -10.61 -11.99
N LYS A 88 12.60 -10.87 -11.49
CA LYS A 88 11.60 -11.71 -12.18
C LYS A 88 10.80 -10.96 -13.24
N ILE A 89 10.69 -9.63 -13.11
CA ILE A 89 9.90 -8.78 -14.02
C ILE A 89 10.78 -7.65 -14.54
N LYS A 90 10.64 -7.34 -15.84
CA LYS A 90 11.36 -6.25 -16.52
C LYS A 90 11.16 -4.89 -15.86
N THR A 91 9.92 -4.56 -15.46
CA THR A 91 9.61 -3.27 -14.79
C THR A 91 10.43 -3.07 -13.52
N ASN A 92 10.64 -4.15 -12.76
CA ASN A 92 11.43 -4.11 -11.53
C ASN A 92 12.92 -3.91 -11.85
N LEU A 93 13.42 -4.52 -12.93
CA LEU A 93 14.79 -4.28 -13.38
C LEU A 93 14.98 -2.83 -13.84
N THR A 94 14.06 -2.28 -14.64
CA THR A 94 14.12 -0.87 -15.08
C THR A 94 14.10 0.09 -13.89
N GLN A 95 13.23 -0.15 -12.91
CA GLN A 95 13.20 0.65 -11.68
C GLN A 95 14.51 0.51 -10.90
N HIS A 96 15.03 -0.71 -10.77
CA HIS A 96 16.31 -0.95 -10.12
C HIS A 96 17.45 -0.18 -10.80
N MET A 97 17.56 -0.23 -12.14
CA MET A 97 18.58 0.50 -12.87
C MET A 97 18.45 2.02 -12.67
N ARG A 98 17.22 2.54 -12.72
CA ARG A 98 16.95 3.96 -12.49
C ARG A 98 17.30 4.42 -11.08
N LEU A 99 17.03 3.61 -10.05
CA LEU A 99 17.23 4.02 -8.66
C LEU A 99 18.63 3.70 -8.13
N ARG A 100 19.30 2.68 -8.67
CA ARG A 100 20.58 2.16 -8.15
C ARG A 100 21.77 2.42 -9.06
N HIS A 101 21.53 2.65 -10.35
CA HIS A 101 22.57 2.83 -11.35
C HIS A 101 22.35 4.07 -12.21
N TYR A 102 21.59 5.06 -11.71
CA TYR A 102 21.28 6.31 -12.42
C TYR A 102 22.54 6.98 -12.99
N GLN A 103 23.58 7.13 -12.17
CA GLN A 103 24.83 7.76 -12.56
C GLN A 103 25.52 6.98 -13.69
N LEU A 104 25.62 5.64 -13.56
CA LEU A 104 26.23 4.79 -14.59
C LEU A 104 25.44 4.85 -15.91
N MET A 105 24.10 4.86 -15.86
CA MET A 105 23.27 5.01 -17.05
C MET A 105 23.46 6.36 -17.73
N ASN A 106 23.57 7.44 -16.96
CA ASN A 106 23.84 8.77 -17.49
C ASN A 106 25.22 8.85 -18.13
N THR A 107 26.25 8.32 -17.48
CA THR A 107 27.61 8.31 -18.04
C THR A 107 27.68 7.53 -19.34
N LEU A 108 27.00 6.38 -19.43
CA LEU A 108 26.93 5.62 -20.67
C LEU A 108 26.20 6.39 -21.78
N TYR A 109 25.07 7.01 -21.46
CA TYR A 109 24.32 7.82 -22.41
C TYR A 109 25.16 9.00 -22.93
N GLN A 110 25.87 9.69 -22.05
CA GLN A 110 26.78 10.78 -22.43
C GLN A 110 27.93 10.26 -23.31
N SER A 111 28.54 9.13 -22.94
CA SER A 111 29.63 8.52 -23.72
C SER A 111 29.20 8.03 -25.11
N GLN A 112 27.90 7.76 -25.31
CA GLN A 112 27.36 7.37 -26.61
C GLN A 112 27.07 8.56 -27.53
N TYR A 113 26.97 9.77 -26.98
CA TYR A 113 26.49 10.96 -27.71
C TYR A 113 27.58 12.01 -27.95
N TYR A 114 28.59 12.05 -27.06
CA TYR A 114 29.68 13.02 -27.10
C TYR A 114 31.04 12.36 -27.38
N ALA A 115 31.03 11.17 -27.99
CA ALA A 115 32.22 10.47 -28.46
C ALA A 115 32.78 11.09 -29.75
#